data_AF-A0A954Y826-F1
#
_entry.id   AF-A0A954Y826-F1
#
_cell.length_a   1.000
_cell.length_b   1.000
_cell.length_c   1.000
_cell.angle_alpha   90.00
_cell.angle_beta   90.00
_cell.angle_gamma   90.00
#
_symmetry.space_group_name_H-M   'P 1'
#
loop_
_entity.id
_entity.type
_entity.pdbx_description
1 polymer ?
#
loop_
_entity_poly.entity_id
_entity_poly.type
_entity_poly.pdbx_seq_one_letter_code
_entity_poly.pdbx_strand_id
1 'polypeptide(L)'
;YDYDEVCLLSECNFRSIPESSLYEDEIAAEPWFSVGPNDVFPEEFINFLGLPPSLRLAFVRRHGDLLEADFWNRIKQQIAQGRQFHVPPYDEFKRLNRAGRTGRAIQSAG
;
A
#
# COMPACT_ATOMS: atom_id res chain seq x y z
N TYR A 1 10.37 17.02 8.51
CA TYR A 1 9.38 16.20 7.81
C TYR A 1 8.37 17.15 7.21
N ASP A 2 7.95 16.87 5.99
CA ASP A 2 6.97 17.68 5.27
C ASP A 2 5.60 17.02 5.42
N TYR A 3 4.60 17.79 5.85
CA TYR A 3 3.23 17.32 6.08
C TYR A 3 2.20 18.11 5.27
N ASP A 4 2.63 19.07 4.45
CA ASP A 4 1.72 19.99 3.77
C ASP A 4 0.93 19.28 2.65
N GLU A 5 1.46 18.17 2.14
CA GLU A 5 0.84 17.35 1.07
C GLU A 5 0.12 16.09 1.60
N VAL A 6 0.01 15.91 2.92
CA VAL A 6 -0.63 14.73 3.50
C VAL A 6 -2.15 14.84 3.43
N CYS A 7 -2.80 13.81 2.87
CA CYS A 7 -4.25 13.65 2.87
C CYS A 7 -4.68 12.27 3.36
N LEU A 8 -5.98 12.08 3.60
CA LEU A 8 -6.51 10.78 4.00
C LEU A 8 -6.59 9.85 2.79
N LEU A 9 -6.24 8.57 2.97
CA LEU A 9 -6.42 7.56 1.91
C LEU A 9 -7.88 7.46 1.42
N SER A 10 -8.86 7.79 2.27
CA SER A 10 -10.28 7.84 1.88
C SER A 10 -10.59 8.92 0.84
N GLU A 11 -9.79 9.98 0.77
CA GLU A 11 -9.97 11.13 -0.12
C GLU A 11 -9.26 10.94 -1.48
N CYS A 12 -8.24 10.10 -1.53
CA CYS A 12 -7.51 9.74 -2.75
C CYS A 12 -8.38 8.88 -3.69
N ASN A 13 -8.30 9.10 -4.99
CA ASN A 13 -8.90 8.24 -6.01
C ASN A 13 -7.80 7.44 -6.74
N PHE A 14 -7.55 6.21 -6.31
CA PHE A 14 -6.52 5.36 -6.91
C PHE A 14 -7.04 4.74 -8.21
N ARG A 15 -6.37 5.05 -9.30
CA ARG A 15 -6.73 4.62 -10.65
C ARG A 15 -5.52 4.02 -11.34
N SER A 16 -5.75 3.05 -12.20
CA SER A 16 -4.73 2.64 -13.15
C SER A 16 -4.71 3.56 -14.36
N ILE A 17 -3.51 3.74 -14.91
CA ILE A 17 -3.32 4.48 -16.15
C ILE A 17 -4.01 3.70 -17.27
N PRO A 18 -4.95 4.31 -18.02
CA PRO A 18 -5.62 3.63 -19.12
C PRO A 18 -4.62 3.24 -20.23
N GLU A 19 -4.78 2.06 -20.81
CA GLU A 19 -4.03 1.69 -22.01
C GLU A 19 -4.50 2.54 -23.20
N SER A 20 -3.55 3.12 -23.92
CA SER A 20 -3.85 3.80 -25.18
C SER A 20 -4.12 2.79 -26.29
N SER A 21 -5.01 3.14 -27.22
CA SER A 21 -5.22 2.38 -28.47
C SER A 21 -4.59 3.06 -29.69
N LEU A 22 -4.03 4.26 -29.53
CA LEU A 22 -3.44 5.07 -30.59
C LEU A 22 -1.99 5.43 -30.26
N TYR A 23 -1.11 5.37 -31.27
CA TYR A 23 0.30 5.71 -31.11
C TYR A 23 0.52 7.20 -30.76
N GLU A 24 -0.32 8.08 -31.28
CA GLU A 24 -0.24 9.53 -31.04
C GLU A 24 -0.44 9.87 -29.55
N ASP A 25 -1.31 9.12 -28.89
CA ASP A 25 -1.61 9.26 -27.46
C ASP A 25 -0.46 8.74 -26.57
N GLU A 26 0.38 7.81 -27.05
CA GLU A 26 1.55 7.30 -26.31
C GLU A 26 2.73 8.29 -26.30
N ILE A 27 2.85 9.09 -27.37
CA ILE A 27 3.93 10.07 -27.53
C ILE A 27 3.52 11.49 -27.09
N ALA A 28 2.26 11.67 -26.68
CA ALA A 28 1.74 12.95 -26.24
C ALA A 28 2.47 13.43 -24.96
N ALA A 29 2.75 14.73 -24.90
CA ALA A 29 3.40 15.35 -23.74
C ALA A 29 2.44 15.50 -22.54
N GLU A 30 1.13 15.52 -22.80
CA GLU A 30 0.09 15.60 -21.78
C GLU A 30 -0.76 14.31 -21.79
N PRO A 31 -1.31 13.88 -20.63
CA PRO A 31 -2.20 12.73 -20.58
C PRO A 31 -3.43 12.94 -21.48
N TRP A 32 -3.73 11.96 -22.34
CA TRP A 32 -4.92 11.96 -23.20
C TRP A 32 -6.22 11.68 -22.44
N PHE A 33 -6.12 11.23 -21.18
CA PHE A 33 -7.24 10.94 -20.29
C PHE A 33 -7.39 12.01 -19.20
N SER A 34 -8.61 12.16 -18.69
CA SER A 34 -8.90 13.12 -17.63
C SER A 34 -8.28 12.70 -16.30
N VAL A 35 -7.57 13.64 -15.67
CA VAL A 35 -6.96 13.53 -14.34
C VAL A 35 -7.65 14.52 -13.40
N GLY A 36 -8.25 14.01 -12.33
CA GLY A 36 -8.83 14.80 -11.25
C GLY A 36 -7.81 15.22 -10.19
N PRO A 37 -8.13 16.20 -9.33
CA PRO A 37 -7.21 16.73 -8.32
C PRO A 37 -6.78 15.71 -7.25
N ASN A 38 -7.59 14.68 -7.01
CA ASN A 38 -7.31 13.63 -6.03
C ASN A 38 -6.94 12.30 -6.70
N ASP A 39 -6.77 12.27 -8.03
CA ASP A 39 -6.39 11.05 -8.73
C ASP A 39 -4.94 10.71 -8.43
N VAL A 40 -4.70 9.46 -8.07
CA VAL A 40 -3.38 8.92 -7.77
C VAL A 40 -3.15 7.71 -8.66
N PHE A 41 -2.02 7.70 -9.37
CA PHE A 41 -1.57 6.62 -10.26
C PHE A 41 -0.32 5.97 -9.67
N PRO A 42 -0.46 4.89 -8.87
CA PRO A 42 0.67 4.27 -8.19
C PRO A 42 1.75 3.74 -9.15
N GLU A 43 1.40 3.47 -10.39
CA GLU A 43 2.30 3.08 -11.47
C GLU A 43 3.43 4.10 -11.66
N GLU A 44 3.14 5.39 -11.43
CA GLU A 44 4.12 6.47 -11.57
C GLU A 44 5.11 6.57 -10.41
N PHE A 45 4.79 6.00 -9.23
CA PHE A 45 5.65 6.14 -8.05
C PHE A 45 7.08 5.67 -8.32
N ILE A 46 7.24 4.61 -9.12
CA ILE A 46 8.56 4.05 -9.44
C ILE A 46 9.48 5.05 -10.16
N ASN A 47 8.91 6.03 -10.86
CA ASN A 47 9.65 7.08 -11.56
C ASN A 47 10.12 8.17 -10.58
N PHE A 48 9.35 8.42 -9.52
CA PHE A 48 9.65 9.44 -8.51
C PHE A 48 10.49 8.93 -7.33
N LEU A 49 10.53 7.63 -7.08
CA LEU A 49 11.29 7.05 -5.96
C LEU A 49 12.82 7.23 -6.08
N GLY A 50 13.34 7.62 -7.24
CA GLY A 50 14.77 7.94 -7.43
C GLY A 50 15.73 6.78 -7.16
N LEU A 51 15.25 5.53 -7.26
CA LEU A 51 16.03 4.35 -6.90
C LEU A 51 17.06 3.98 -7.99
N PRO A 52 18.32 3.70 -7.61
CA PRO A 52 19.29 3.07 -8.51
C PRO A 52 18.75 1.75 -9.10
N PRO A 53 19.21 1.31 -10.30
CA PRO A 53 18.63 0.16 -11.00
C PRO A 53 18.54 -1.13 -10.15
N SER A 54 19.57 -1.43 -9.35
CA SER A 54 19.57 -2.61 -8.47
C SER A 54 18.52 -2.53 -7.36
N LEU A 55 18.32 -1.35 -6.78
CA LEU A 55 17.32 -1.11 -5.73
C LEU A 55 15.91 -1.04 -6.33
N ARG A 56 15.75 -0.46 -7.52
CA ARG A 56 14.48 -0.48 -8.26
C ARG A 56 14.03 -1.92 -8.52
N LEU A 57 14.93 -2.80 -8.96
CA LEU A 57 14.62 -4.22 -9.16
C LEU A 57 14.23 -4.91 -7.85
N ALA A 58 14.98 -4.67 -6.77
CA ALA A 58 14.67 -5.24 -5.46
C ALA A 58 13.31 -4.76 -4.94
N PHE A 59 12.99 -3.48 -5.12
CA PHE A 59 11.69 -2.90 -4.77
C PHE A 59 10.56 -3.56 -5.54
N VAL A 60 10.63 -3.58 -6.88
CA VAL A 60 9.58 -4.20 -7.71
C VAL A 60 9.37 -5.68 -7.35
N ARG A 61 10.47 -6.41 -7.08
CA ARG A 61 10.39 -7.82 -6.69
C ARG A 61 9.65 -8.04 -5.37
N ARG A 62 9.76 -7.12 -4.41
CA ARG A 62 9.27 -7.30 -3.03
C ARG A 62 7.99 -6.54 -2.72
N HIS A 63 7.79 -5.41 -3.40
CA HIS A 63 6.83 -4.35 -3.13
C HIS A 63 6.16 -3.85 -4.43
N GLY A 64 6.16 -4.65 -5.50
CA GLY A 64 5.51 -4.29 -6.76
C GLY A 64 4.00 -4.04 -6.61
N ASP A 65 3.38 -4.65 -5.60
CA ASP A 65 1.98 -4.39 -5.21
C ASP A 65 1.70 -2.92 -4.86
N LEU A 66 2.70 -2.19 -4.36
CA LEU A 66 2.55 -0.75 -4.08
C LEU A 66 2.39 0.11 -5.34
N LEU A 67 2.73 -0.44 -6.51
CA LEU A 67 2.58 0.21 -7.82
C LEU A 67 1.22 -0.12 -8.48
N GLU A 68 0.37 -0.91 -7.82
CA GLU A 68 -0.94 -1.31 -8.33
C GLU A 68 -2.06 -0.52 -7.63
N ALA A 69 -2.94 0.12 -8.39
CA ALA A 69 -4.10 0.83 -7.85
C ALA A 69 -4.99 -0.07 -6.95
N ASP A 70 -5.11 -1.36 -7.30
CA ASP A 70 -5.92 -2.34 -6.56
C ASP A 70 -5.44 -2.58 -5.13
N PHE A 71 -4.13 -2.50 -4.88
CA PHE A 71 -3.59 -2.60 -3.52
C PHE A 71 -4.17 -1.50 -2.64
N TRP A 72 -4.10 -0.27 -3.11
CA TRP A 72 -4.55 0.92 -2.37
C TRP A 72 -6.07 0.94 -2.22
N ASN A 73 -6.80 0.58 -3.29
CA ASN A 73 -8.26 0.46 -3.23
C ASN A 73 -8.71 -0.60 -2.20
N ARG A 74 -7.98 -1.71 -2.06
CA ARG A 74 -8.23 -2.72 -1.02
C ARG A 74 -7.99 -2.19 0.38
N ILE A 75 -6.93 -1.41 0.58
CA ILE A 75 -6.66 -0.74 1.87
C ILE A 75 -7.77 0.25 2.20
N LYS A 76 -8.19 1.09 1.24
CA LYS A 76 -9.32 2.01 1.42
C LYS A 76 -10.60 1.28 1.85
N GLN A 77 -10.94 0.18 1.17
CA GLN A 77 -12.11 -0.63 1.53
C GLN A 77 -12.01 -1.18 2.94
N GLN A 78 -10.84 -1.65 3.37
CA GLN A 78 -10.63 -2.14 4.73
C GLN A 78 -10.79 -1.04 5.78
N ILE A 79 -10.25 0.16 5.52
CA ILE A 79 -10.45 1.33 6.38
C ILE A 79 -11.93 1.68 6.49
N ALA A 80 -12.64 1.71 5.36
CA ALA A 80 -14.08 1.98 5.32
C ALA A 80 -14.92 0.95 6.09
N GLN A 81 -14.45 -0.30 6.15
CA GLN A 81 -15.04 -1.38 6.96
C GLN A 81 -14.66 -1.30 8.45
N GLY A 82 -13.92 -0.27 8.88
CA GLY A 82 -13.48 -0.10 10.27
C GLY A 82 -12.33 -1.02 10.66
N ARG A 83 -11.61 -1.63 9.70
CA ARG A 83 -10.44 -2.46 10.01
C ARG A 83 -9.36 -1.60 10.66
N GLN A 84 -8.91 -2.03 11.83
CA GLN A 84 -7.73 -1.46 12.48
C GLN A 84 -6.47 -2.24 12.07
N PHE A 85 -5.47 -1.54 11.57
CA PHE A 85 -4.17 -2.12 11.23
C PHE A 85 -3.27 -2.14 12.45
N HIS A 86 -2.78 -3.32 12.82
CA HIS A 86 -1.80 -3.46 13.89
C HIS A 86 -0.39 -3.41 13.32
N VAL A 87 0.34 -2.36 13.68
CA VAL A 87 1.75 -2.14 13.27
C VAL A 87 2.63 -2.33 14.51
N PRO A 88 3.23 -3.52 14.72
CA PRO A 88 4.08 -3.74 15.87
C PRO A 88 5.37 -2.90 15.75
N PRO A 89 5.84 -2.26 16.84
CA PRO A 89 7.09 -1.50 16.84
C PRO A 89 8.33 -2.41 16.97
N TYR A 90 8.22 -3.67 16.53
CA TYR A 90 9.25 -4.69 16.65
C TYR A 90 9.13 -5.70 15.51
N ASP A 91 10.26 -6.33 15.18
CA ASP A 91 10.32 -7.39 14.18
C ASP A 91 9.50 -8.61 14.60
N GLU A 92 8.97 -9.33 13.61
CA GLU A 92 8.11 -10.49 13.84
C GLU A 92 8.77 -11.58 14.70
N PHE A 93 10.09 -11.76 14.60
CA PHE A 93 10.83 -12.75 15.40
C PHE A 93 10.92 -12.39 16.89
N LYS A 94 10.65 -11.14 17.27
CA LYS A 94 10.57 -10.69 18.67
C LYS A 94 9.16 -10.87 19.26
N ARG A 95 8.19 -11.30 18.45
CA ARG A 95 6.81 -11.50 18.89
C ARG A 95 6.73 -12.65 19.87
N LEU A 96 6.16 -12.40 21.04
CA LEU A 96 5.90 -13.45 22.03
C LEU A 96 4.84 -14.42 21.48
N ASN A 97 5.26 -15.68 21.22
CA ASN A 97 4.34 -16.74 20.81
C ASN A 97 3.43 -17.12 21.98
N ARG A 98 2.11 -17.08 21.79
CA ARG A 98 1.10 -17.45 22.81
C ARG A 98 1.04 -18.97 23.12
N ALA A 99 2.10 -19.73 22.88
CA ALA A 99 2.17 -21.14 23.23
C ALA A 99 2.61 -21.30 24.70
N GLY A 100 1.68 -21.11 25.66
CA GLY A 100 2.03 -21.27 27.08
C GLY A 100 0.94 -21.01 28.12
N ARG A 101 -0.35 -20.86 27.74
CA ARG A 101 -1.45 -20.80 28.71
C ARG A 101 -2.44 -21.94 28.50
N THR A 102 -1.97 -23.18 28.64
CA THR A 102 -2.84 -24.25 29.12
C THR A 102 -2.92 -24.12 30.64
N GLY A 103 -4.04 -23.58 31.12
CA GLY A 103 -4.29 -23.38 32.54
C GLY A 103 -4.22 -24.70 33.30
N ARG A 104 -3.34 -24.78 34.29
CA ARG A 104 -3.38 -25.82 35.32
C ARG A 104 -4.59 -25.51 36.20
N ALA A 105 -5.70 -26.22 35.96
CA ALA A 105 -6.85 -26.20 36.85
C ALA A 105 -6.39 -26.60 38.26
N ILE A 106 -6.70 -25.76 39.23
CA ILE A 106 -6.48 -26.01 40.66
C ILE A 106 -7.48 -27.11 41.04
N GLN A 107 -7.02 -28.32 41.32
CA GLN A 107 -7.84 -29.31 42.00
C GLN A 107 -7.77 -29.04 43.50
N SER A 108 -8.87 -28.54 44.03
CA SER A 108 -9.23 -28.57 45.44
C SER A 108 -9.90 -29.91 45.77
N ALA A 109 -9.30 -30.68 46.68
CA ALA A 109 -9.91 -31.73 47.49
C ALA A 109 -8.96 -31.88 48.69
N GLY A 110 -9.40 -31.95 49.95
CA GLY A 110 -10.66 -32.40 50.52
C GLY A 110 -10.26 -33.16 51.77
#